data_AF-A0A1J9QGB2-F1
#
_entry.id   AF-A0A1J9QGB2-F1
#
_cell.length_a   1.000
_cell.length_b   1.000
_cell.length_c   1.000
_cell.angle_alpha   90.00
_cell.angle_beta   90.00
_cell.angle_gamma   90.00
#
_symmetry.space_group_name_H-M   'P 1'
#
loop_
_entity.id
_entity.type
_entity.pdbx_description
1 polymer ?
#
loop_
_entity_poly.entity_id
_entity_poly.type
_entity_poly.pdbx_seq_one_letter_code
_entity_poly.pdbx_strand_id
1 'polypeptide(L)'
;MSVQEKLSRQQAEQYASRMHEIWEFARKNMEGAQEQQQKQANKRRRELDFDVGDMVYVRINRWNTGRPSKKLDNQMGGPWPIIERIGNSFKVALPNSVKVHPVFSLDKLRRAAKDPLPGQTLDEEPPIEVDGQLEYTVNPILASR
;
A
#
# COMPACT_ATOMS: atom_id res chain seq x y z
N MET A 1 -6.92 -23.48 64.34
CA MET A 1 -6.72 -23.93 62.94
C MET A 1 -5.87 -25.19 62.98
N SER A 2 -6.45 -26.31 62.55
CA SER A 2 -5.83 -27.64 62.49
C SER A 2 -4.58 -27.61 61.61
N VAL A 3 -3.58 -28.44 61.93
CA VAL A 3 -2.32 -28.55 61.17
C VAL A 3 -2.59 -28.91 59.71
N GLN A 4 -3.63 -29.71 59.44
CA GLN A 4 -4.06 -30.09 58.09
C GLN A 4 -4.62 -28.90 57.29
N GLU A 5 -5.35 -27.99 57.94
CA GLU A 5 -5.88 -26.77 57.30
C GLU A 5 -4.75 -25.80 56.93
N LYS A 6 -3.71 -25.71 57.77
CA LYS A 6 -2.54 -24.86 57.49
C LYS A 6 -1.71 -25.40 56.33
N LEU A 7 -1.52 -26.73 56.25
CA LEU A 7 -0.80 -27.39 55.16
C LEU A 7 -1.54 -27.23 53.82
N SER A 8 -2.87 -27.39 53.83
CA SER A 8 -3.73 -27.17 52.66
C SER A 8 -3.68 -25.71 52.16
N ARG A 9 -3.68 -24.73 53.08
CA ARG A 9 -3.55 -23.31 52.73
C ARG A 9 -2.18 -22.98 52.13
N GLN A 10 -1.10 -23.49 52.71
CA GLN A 10 0.25 -23.29 52.15
C GLN A 10 0.40 -23.92 50.76
N GLN A 11 -0.18 -25.11 50.54
CA GLN A 11 -0.19 -25.74 49.22
C GLN A 11 -0.97 -24.93 48.19
N ALA A 12 -2.11 -24.37 48.58
CA ALA A 12 -2.91 -23.49 47.72
C ALA A 12 -2.15 -22.19 47.38
N GLU A 13 -1.48 -21.57 48.35
CA GLU A 13 -0.65 -20.38 48.14
C GLU A 13 0.54 -20.67 47.22
N GLN A 14 1.23 -21.81 47.40
CA GLN A 14 2.31 -22.24 46.50
C GLN A 14 1.82 -22.51 45.08
N TYR A 15 0.66 -23.15 44.93
CA TYR A 15 0.06 -23.40 43.63
C TYR A 15 -0.31 -22.10 42.91
N ALA A 16 -0.89 -21.14 43.64
CA ALA A 16 -1.23 -19.83 43.11
C ALA A 16 0.02 -19.05 42.66
N SER A 17 1.08 -19.02 43.47
CA SER A 17 2.36 -18.39 43.11
C SER A 17 2.99 -19.03 41.89
N ARG A 18 3.04 -20.37 41.82
CA ARG A 18 3.55 -21.09 40.66
C ARG A 18 2.76 -20.80 39.39
N MET A 19 1.42 -20.73 39.50
CA MET A 19 0.57 -20.42 38.36
C MET A 19 0.80 -18.98 37.88
N HIS A 20 0.98 -18.03 38.80
CA HIS A 20 1.30 -16.65 38.47
C HIS A 20 2.67 -16.54 37.76
N GLU A 21 3.69 -17.24 38.23
CA GLU A 21 5.00 -17.30 37.58
C GLU A 21 4.93 -17.85 36.15
N ILE A 22 4.18 -18.95 35.95
CA ILE A 22 3.96 -19.54 34.63
C ILE A 22 3.25 -18.55 33.71
N TRP A 23 2.24 -17.84 34.22
CA TRP A 23 1.49 -16.85 33.46
C TRP A 23 2.38 -15.67 33.03
N GLU A 24 3.17 -15.13 33.96
CA GLU A 24 4.14 -14.07 33.69
C GLU A 24 5.18 -14.49 32.65
N PHE A 25 5.69 -15.72 32.77
CA PHE A 25 6.62 -16.28 31.80
C PHE A 25 5.99 -16.41 30.41
N ALA A 26 4.77 -16.95 30.32
CA ALA A 26 4.04 -17.07 29.07
C ALA A 26 3.77 -15.70 28.43
N ARG A 27 3.36 -14.71 29.24
CA ARG A 27 3.13 -13.33 28.79
C ARG A 27 4.39 -12.72 28.18
N LYS A 28 5.53 -12.79 28.88
CA LYS A 28 6.81 -12.26 28.39
C LYS A 28 7.24 -12.91 27.07
N ASN A 29 7.06 -14.22 26.93
CA ASN A 29 7.39 -14.92 25.70
C ASN A 29 6.46 -14.51 24.54
N MET A 30 5.17 -14.32 24.81
CA MET A 30 4.23 -13.82 23.80
C MET A 30 4.58 -12.39 23.35
N GLU A 31 4.92 -11.51 24.28
CA GLU A 31 5.37 -10.14 23.97
C GLU A 31 6.65 -10.15 23.12
N GLY A 32 7.66 -10.94 23.53
CA GLY A 32 8.89 -11.09 22.76
C GLY A 32 8.66 -11.66 21.35
N ALA A 33 7.77 -12.63 21.20
CA ALA A 33 7.40 -13.19 19.90
C ALA A 33 6.70 -12.15 19.01
N GLN A 34 5.78 -11.35 19.57
CA GLN A 34 5.09 -10.28 18.84
C GLN A 34 6.07 -9.20 18.36
N GLU A 35 7.02 -8.80 19.20
CA GLU A 35 8.06 -7.84 18.81
C GLU A 35 8.91 -8.36 17.66
N GLN A 36 9.33 -9.63 17.70
CA GLN A 36 10.11 -10.24 16.62
C GLN A 36 9.31 -10.30 15.32
N GLN A 37 8.04 -10.68 15.40
CA GLN A 37 7.14 -10.71 14.25
C GLN A 37 6.98 -9.32 13.64
N GLN A 38 6.80 -8.29 14.48
CA GLN A 38 6.70 -6.89 14.04
C GLN A 38 7.99 -6.43 13.35
N LYS A 39 9.16 -6.67 13.95
CA LYS A 39 10.46 -6.31 13.38
C LYS A 39 10.66 -6.97 12.01
N GLN A 40 10.37 -8.26 11.90
CA GLN A 40 10.55 -8.99 10.64
C GLN A 40 9.55 -8.55 9.57
N ALA A 41 8.28 -8.32 9.94
CA ALA A 41 7.25 -7.86 9.02
C ALA A 41 7.53 -6.45 8.51
N ASN A 42 8.04 -5.56 9.37
CA ASN A 42 8.33 -4.18 9.01
C ASN A 42 9.63 -4.01 8.21
N LYS A 43 10.58 -4.96 8.28
CA LYS A 43 11.89 -4.90 7.61
C LYS A 43 11.84 -4.59 6.11
N ARG A 44 10.77 -5.00 5.41
CA ARG A 44 10.61 -4.80 3.95
C ARG A 44 9.47 -3.85 3.59
N ARG A 45 8.80 -3.23 4.57
CA ARG A 45 7.75 -2.26 4.29
C ARG A 45 8.40 -1.01 3.70
N ARG A 46 7.80 -0.48 2.63
CA ARG A 46 8.18 0.81 2.07
C ARG A 46 7.48 1.91 2.84
N GLU A 47 8.15 3.05 2.96
CA GLU A 47 7.55 4.24 3.53
C GLU A 47 6.43 4.79 2.61
N LEU A 48 5.51 5.52 3.23
CA LEU A 48 4.30 6.05 2.58
C LEU A 48 4.64 7.31 1.79
N ASP A 49 5.11 7.13 0.54
CA ASP A 49 5.61 8.24 -0.32
C ASP A 49 4.57 8.75 -1.33
N PHE A 50 3.27 8.66 -1.00
CA PHE A 50 2.20 9.09 -1.89
C PHE A 50 1.35 10.17 -1.25
N ASP A 51 1.11 11.22 -2.02
CA ASP A 51 0.23 12.33 -1.63
C ASP A 51 -1.06 12.34 -2.45
N VAL A 52 -2.06 13.06 -1.95
CA VAL A 52 -3.30 13.31 -2.69
C VAL A 52 -2.96 14.10 -3.94
N GLY A 53 -3.49 13.68 -5.09
CA GLY A 53 -3.18 14.25 -6.41
C GLY A 53 -2.08 13.52 -7.18
N ASP A 54 -1.31 12.62 -6.54
CA ASP A 54 -0.33 11.83 -7.27
C ASP A 54 -0.99 10.87 -8.26
N MET A 55 -0.43 10.82 -9.47
CA MET A 55 -0.84 9.87 -10.50
C MET A 55 -0.21 8.50 -10.21
N VAL A 56 -1.05 7.47 -10.07
CA VAL A 56 -0.61 6.12 -9.72
C VAL A 56 -1.18 5.04 -10.64
N TYR A 57 -0.33 4.07 -10.95
CA TYR A 57 -0.72 2.81 -11.56
C TYR A 57 -1.22 1.83 -10.48
N VAL A 58 -2.31 1.12 -10.76
CA VAL A 58 -2.90 0.13 -9.84
C VAL A 58 -2.71 -1.29 -10.38
N ARG A 59 -2.30 -2.25 -9.54
CA ARG A 59 -2.09 -3.64 -9.97
C ARG A 59 -3.40 -4.38 -10.32
N ILE A 60 -3.49 -4.96 -11.53
CA ILE A 60 -4.71 -5.57 -12.13
C ILE A 60 -4.83 -7.10 -11.88
N ASN A 61 -4.19 -7.70 -10.87
CA ASN A 61 -4.10 -9.18 -10.80
C ASN A 61 -5.47 -9.93 -10.85
N ARG A 62 -6.59 -9.31 -10.48
CA ARG A 62 -7.92 -9.96 -10.50
C ARG A 62 -9.00 -9.18 -11.24
N TRP A 63 -8.64 -8.20 -12.08
CA TRP A 63 -9.68 -7.45 -12.79
C TRP A 63 -10.04 -8.15 -14.08
N ASN A 64 -11.27 -7.93 -14.53
CA ASN A 64 -11.70 -8.37 -15.85
C ASN A 64 -11.46 -7.23 -16.85
N THR A 65 -10.34 -7.30 -17.57
CA THR A 65 -9.97 -6.33 -18.60
C THR A 65 -10.62 -6.63 -19.96
N GLY A 66 -11.36 -7.74 -20.09
CA GLY A 66 -11.92 -8.19 -21.37
C GLY A 66 -10.89 -8.76 -22.35
N ARG A 67 -9.62 -8.90 -21.94
CA ARG A 67 -8.58 -9.54 -22.78
C ARG A 67 -8.71 -11.07 -22.78
N PRO A 68 -8.40 -11.73 -23.92
CA PRO A 68 -8.58 -13.16 -24.07
C PRO A 68 -7.61 -14.01 -23.24
N SER A 69 -6.43 -13.46 -22.88
CA SER A 69 -5.43 -14.16 -22.07
C SER A 69 -4.85 -13.27 -21.00
N LYS A 70 -4.89 -13.75 -19.75
CA LYS A 70 -4.32 -13.07 -18.59
C LYS A 70 -2.79 -12.93 -18.66
N LYS A 71 -2.12 -13.83 -19.38
CA LYS A 71 -0.65 -13.79 -19.54
C LYS A 71 -0.19 -12.59 -20.38
N LEU A 72 -1.04 -12.15 -21.32
CA LEU A 72 -0.81 -11.01 -22.21
C LEU A 72 -1.65 -9.78 -21.81
N ASP A 73 -2.16 -9.79 -20.59
CA ASP A 73 -2.90 -8.66 -20.04
C ASP A 73 -1.95 -7.68 -19.36
N ASN A 74 -2.39 -6.42 -19.29
CA ASN A 74 -1.67 -5.39 -18.59
C ASN A 74 -1.59 -5.76 -17.09
N GLN A 75 -0.39 -5.70 -16.53
CA GLN A 75 -0.20 -5.99 -15.10
C GLN A 75 -0.65 -4.83 -14.21
N MET A 76 -0.66 -3.61 -14.76
CA MET A 76 -1.05 -2.38 -14.07
C MET A 76 -2.04 -1.58 -14.91
N GLY A 77 -2.99 -0.94 -14.25
CA GLY A 77 -4.10 -0.21 -14.84
C GLY A 77 -4.04 1.26 -14.50
N GLY A 78 -4.30 2.07 -15.52
CA GLY A 78 -4.30 3.53 -15.46
C GLY A 78 -2.96 4.11 -15.08
N PRO A 79 -2.78 5.40 -15.32
CA PRO A 79 -2.43 6.25 -14.19
C PRO A 79 -3.70 7.02 -13.78
N TRP A 80 -4.08 6.90 -12.52
CA TRP A 80 -5.22 7.63 -11.94
C TRP A 80 -4.77 8.44 -10.74
N PRO A 81 -5.39 9.60 -10.48
CA PRO A 81 -5.04 10.41 -9.33
C PRO A 81 -5.55 9.78 -8.04
N ILE A 82 -4.75 9.91 -6.97
CA ILE A 82 -5.20 9.66 -5.60
C ILE A 82 -6.13 10.79 -5.17
N ILE A 83 -7.33 10.43 -4.71
CA ILE A 83 -8.35 11.38 -4.20
C ILE A 83 -8.16 11.61 -2.70
N GLU A 84 -7.88 10.55 -1.95
CA GLU A 84 -7.94 10.60 -0.49
C GLU A 84 -7.03 9.53 0.13
N ARG A 85 -6.45 9.84 1.28
CA ARG A 85 -5.70 8.87 2.11
C ARG A 85 -6.59 8.34 3.22
N ILE A 86 -6.76 7.02 3.26
CA ILE A 86 -7.55 6.28 4.25
C ILE A 86 -6.59 5.40 5.07
N GLY A 87 -6.01 5.96 6.12
CA GLY A 87 -4.99 5.30 6.95
C GLY A 87 -3.73 4.93 6.15
N ASN A 88 -3.50 3.63 5.97
CA ASN A 88 -2.39 3.07 5.18
C ASN A 88 -2.80 2.70 3.73
N SER A 89 -4.01 3.07 3.32
CA SER A 89 -4.55 2.85 1.98
C SER A 89 -4.93 4.18 1.34
N PHE A 90 -5.08 4.17 0.02
CA PHE A 90 -5.44 5.34 -0.76
C PHE A 90 -6.65 5.05 -1.62
N LYS A 91 -7.56 6.03 -1.70
CA LYS A 91 -8.69 6.02 -2.61
C LYS A 91 -8.25 6.63 -3.95
N VAL A 92 -8.41 5.87 -5.02
CA VAL A 92 -7.99 6.24 -6.38
C VAL A 92 -9.22 6.57 -7.22
N ALA A 93 -9.12 7.59 -8.07
CA ALA A 93 -10.17 7.99 -9.00
C ALA A 93 -10.32 6.99 -10.15
N LEU A 94 -10.93 5.84 -9.87
CA LEU A 94 -11.22 4.85 -10.89
C LEU A 94 -12.35 5.31 -11.82
N PRO A 95 -12.25 5.05 -13.13
CA PRO A 95 -13.36 5.29 -14.06
C PRO A 95 -14.50 4.30 -13.79
N ASN A 96 -15.74 4.74 -14.06
CA ASN A 96 -16.96 3.95 -13.84
C ASN A 96 -17.00 2.61 -14.61
N SER A 97 -16.16 2.45 -15.63
CA SER A 97 -15.99 1.20 -16.37
C SER A 97 -15.34 0.09 -15.52
N VAL A 98 -14.54 0.46 -14.52
CA VAL A 98 -13.83 -0.48 -13.65
C VAL A 98 -14.67 -0.79 -12.42
N LYS A 99 -15.28 -1.98 -12.40
CA LYS A 99 -16.12 -2.47 -11.28
C LYS A 99 -15.27 -3.05 -10.14
N VAL A 100 -14.32 -2.26 -9.62
CA VAL A 100 -13.44 -2.63 -8.49
C VAL A 100 -13.53 -1.56 -7.42
N HIS A 101 -13.44 -1.97 -6.15
CA HIS A 101 -13.44 -1.01 -5.04
C HIS A 101 -12.25 -0.04 -5.16
N PRO A 102 -12.44 1.29 -5.05
CA PRO A 102 -11.42 2.29 -5.38
C PRO A 102 -10.33 2.46 -4.32
N VAL A 103 -10.37 1.72 -3.22
CA VAL A 103 -9.39 1.84 -2.12
C VAL A 103 -8.34 0.74 -2.21
N PHE A 104 -7.08 1.15 -2.31
CA PHE A 104 -5.93 0.27 -2.50
C PHE A 104 -4.86 0.49 -1.44
N SER A 105 -4.25 -0.61 -0.98
CA SER A 105 -3.07 -0.58 -0.12
C SER A 105 -1.82 -0.19 -0.91
N LEU A 106 -0.82 0.36 -0.22
CA LEU A 106 0.39 0.92 -0.83
C LEU A 106 1.16 -0.07 -1.72
N ASP A 107 1.18 -1.36 -1.36
CA ASP A 107 1.83 -2.44 -2.12
C ASP A 107 1.21 -2.70 -3.51
N LYS A 108 -0.01 -2.21 -3.74
CA LYS A 108 -0.73 -2.36 -5.02
C LYS A 108 -0.60 -1.13 -5.92
N LEU A 109 0.02 -0.06 -5.42
CA LEU A 109 0.19 1.21 -6.11
C LEU A 109 1.63 1.38 -6.58
N ARG A 110 1.80 2.05 -7.73
CA ARG A 110 3.10 2.49 -8.24
C ARG A 110 2.96 3.89 -8.78
N ARG A 111 3.85 4.81 -8.36
CA ARG A 111 3.85 6.18 -8.86
C ARG A 111 4.06 6.19 -10.37
N ALA A 112 3.25 6.95 -11.09
CA ALA A 112 3.48 7.20 -12.50
C ALA A 112 4.75 8.03 -12.67
N ALA A 113 5.59 7.64 -13.64
CA ALA A 113 6.75 8.45 -13.99
C ALA A 113 6.27 9.77 -14.61
N LYS A 114 6.83 10.89 -14.15
CA LYS A 114 6.61 12.21 -14.76
C LYS A 114 7.58 12.45 -15.93
N ASP A 115 8.74 11.79 -15.90
CA ASP A 115 9.80 11.92 -16.89
C ASP A 115 9.81 10.65 -17.77
N PRO A 116 9.88 10.78 -19.11
CA PRO A 116 10.22 9.66 -19.99
C PRO A 116 11.50 8.95 -19.56
N LEU A 117 11.60 7.66 -19.86
CA LEU A 117 12.86 6.94 -19.68
C LEU A 117 13.95 7.57 -20.56
N PRO A 118 15.25 7.48 -20.19
CA PRO A 118 16.33 7.98 -21.04
C PRO A 118 16.23 7.41 -22.46
N GLY A 119 16.07 8.28 -23.46
CA GLY A 119 15.90 7.92 -24.87
C GLY A 119 14.46 7.71 -25.35
N GLN A 120 13.46 7.87 -24.46
CA GLN A 120 12.05 7.92 -24.84
C GLN A 120 11.69 9.37 -25.21
N THR A 121 11.45 9.63 -26.49
CA THR A 121 10.80 10.87 -26.94
C THR A 121 9.32 10.82 -26.59
N LEU A 122 8.81 11.87 -25.94
CA LEU A 122 7.38 12.11 -25.87
C LEU A 122 6.94 12.54 -27.28
N ASP A 123 5.95 11.86 -27.84
CA ASP A 123 5.33 12.32 -29.08
C ASP A 123 4.70 13.70 -28.82
N GLU A 124 4.94 14.64 -29.72
CA GLU A 124 4.32 15.96 -29.65
C GLU A 124 2.80 15.80 -29.72
N GLU A 125 2.08 16.59 -28.92
CA GLU A 125 0.61 16.60 -28.97
C GLU A 125 0.17 16.93 -30.40
N PRO A 126 -0.81 16.20 -30.96
CA PRO A 126 -1.27 16.46 -32.32
C PRO A 126 -1.82 17.91 -32.41
N PRO A 127 -1.66 18.58 -33.57
CA PRO A 127 -2.16 19.93 -33.76
C PRO A 127 -3.67 19.99 -33.51
N ILE A 128 -4.11 21.06 -32.84
CA ILE A 128 -5.52 21.27 -32.55
C ILE A 128 -6.13 21.99 -33.75
N GLU A 129 -7.32 21.57 -34.19
CA GLU A 129 -8.06 22.26 -35.24
C GLU A 129 -8.93 23.35 -34.62
N VAL A 130 -8.58 24.61 -34.85
CA VAL A 130 -9.35 25.80 -34.43
C VAL A 130 -9.82 26.50 -35.70
N ASP A 131 -11.13 26.68 -35.84
CA ASP A 131 -11.76 27.31 -37.02
C ASP A 131 -11.34 26.72 -38.39
N GLY A 132 -11.06 25.41 -38.43
CA GLY A 132 -10.66 24.70 -39.66
C GLY A 132 -9.19 24.88 -40.07
N GLN A 133 -8.35 25.40 -39.16
CA GLN A 133 -6.90 25.49 -39.34
C GLN A 133 -6.18 24.71 -38.24
N LEU A 134 -5.06 24.07 -38.60
CA LEU A 134 -4.20 23.35 -37.66
C LEU A 134 -3.32 24.35 -36.90
N GLU A 135 -3.49 24.44 -35.59
CA GLU A 135 -2.64 25.22 -34.70
C GLU A 135 -1.59 24.32 -34.01
N TYR A 136 -0.36 24.82 -33.91
CA TYR A 136 0.79 24.13 -33.33
C TYR A 136 1.26 24.83 -32.06
N THR A 137 1.57 24.06 -31.02
CA THR A 137 2.19 24.58 -29.79
C THR A 137 3.67 24.88 -30.05
N VAL A 138 4.04 26.15 -30.12
CA VAL A 138 5.44 26.57 -30.36
C VAL A 138 6.17 26.78 -29.03
N ASN A 139 7.34 26.18 -28.88
CA ASN A 139 8.20 26.42 -27.71
C ASN A 139 8.70 27.88 -27.67
N PRO A 140 8.80 28.50 -26.48
CA PRO A 140 9.30 29.87 -26.36
C PRO A 140 10.74 29.96 -26.87
N ILE A 141 11.03 30.99 -27.67
CA ILE A 141 12.38 31.23 -28.20
C ILE A 141 13.28 31.65 -27.02
N LEU A 142 14.09 30.71 -26.54
CA LEU A 142 15.18 30.97 -25.60
C LEU A 142 16.30 31.66 -26.37
N ALA A 143 16.18 32.98 -26.52
CA ALA A 143 17.09 33.94 -27.14
C ALA A 143 18.37 33.39 -27.82
N SER A 144 18.48 33.68 -29.12
CA SER A 144 19.75 33.71 -29.85
C SER A 144 20.64 34.85 -29.34
N ARG A 145 21.91 34.55 -29.06
CA ARG A 145 23.00 35.53 -29.03
C ARG A 145 24.29 34.90 -29.56
#